data_AF-R6ND27-F1
#
_entry.id   AF-R6ND27-F1
#
_cell.length_a   1.000
_cell.length_b   1.000
_cell.length_c   1.000
_cell.angle_alpha   90.00
_cell.angle_beta   90.00
_cell.angle_gamma   90.00
#
_symmetry.space_group_name_H-M   'P 1'
#
loop_
_entity.id
_entity.type
_entity.pdbx_description
1 polymer ?
#
loop_
_entity_poly.entity_id
_entity_poly.type
_entity_poly.pdbx_seq_one_letter_code
_entity_poly.pdbx_strand_id
1 'polypeptide(L)'
;MKNTGAAAGKEIVQLYVSDHTGSAVRPEKELRHFAKVALSPGEEKTIKMELTKRAFAWYHPERKDWYAASGEYEILIGSSSREIRLSKTVCMENTSGAVQRIEANTVIGDIVANPQAEKVFSKYMDQLWKAFGKPKSDEMTRQIILSLPLRAVRSFCYLPSEELNILLNALNAAVNETARSGR
;
A
#
# COMPACT_ATOMS: atom_id res chain seq x y z
N MET A 1 -4.99 -5.79 31.68
CA MET A 1 -4.57 -7.21 31.78
C MET A 1 -4.57 -7.59 33.25
N LYS A 2 -5.25 -8.67 33.62
CA LYS A 2 -5.45 -9.08 35.01
C LYS A 2 -4.91 -10.49 35.27
N ASN A 3 -4.23 -10.69 36.39
CA ASN A 3 -3.88 -12.03 36.87
C ASN A 3 -5.04 -12.61 37.67
N THR A 4 -5.66 -13.67 37.16
CA THR A 4 -6.79 -14.38 37.80
C THR A 4 -6.37 -15.64 38.55
N GLY A 5 -5.07 -15.95 38.61
CA GLY A 5 -4.51 -17.09 39.32
C GLY A 5 -4.17 -16.78 40.79
N ALA A 6 -3.85 -17.84 41.54
CA ALA A 6 -3.48 -17.76 42.95
C ALA A 6 -2.00 -17.41 43.22
N ALA A 7 -1.17 -17.39 42.17
CA ALA A 7 0.27 -17.15 42.27
C ALA A 7 0.71 -15.94 41.45
N ALA A 8 1.78 -15.28 41.88
CA ALA A 8 2.43 -14.24 41.09
C ALA A 8 3.05 -14.84 39.82
N GLY A 9 2.91 -14.14 38.70
CA GLY A 9 3.35 -14.62 37.40
C GLY A 9 3.87 -13.52 36.49
N LYS A 10 4.56 -13.91 35.41
CA LYS A 10 4.95 -13.01 34.33
C LYS A 10 4.31 -13.50 33.03
N GLU A 11 3.58 -12.62 32.36
CA GLU A 11 2.99 -12.89 31.05
C GLU A 11 3.71 -12.10 29.96
N ILE A 12 3.76 -12.65 28.76
CA ILE A 12 4.12 -11.93 27.53
C ILE A 12 2.84 -11.61 26.76
N VAL A 13 2.51 -10.33 26.63
CA VAL A 13 1.47 -9.86 25.71
C VAL A 13 2.11 -9.59 24.36
N GLN A 14 1.51 -10.13 23.30
CA GLN A 14 2.04 -10.07 21.93
C GLN A 14 1.06 -9.29 21.05
N LEU A 15 1.60 -8.39 20.24
CA LEU A 15 0.86 -7.58 19.27
C LEU A 15 1.31 -7.96 17.87
N TYR A 16 0.34 -8.34 17.05
CA TYR A 16 0.51 -8.66 15.65
C TYR A 16 -0.24 -7.68 14.75
N VAL A 17 0.24 -7.54 13.52
CA VAL A 17 -0.46 -6.84 12.44
C VAL A 17 -0.71 -7.83 11.31
N SER A 18 -1.95 -7.91 10.86
CA SER A 18 -2.38 -8.60 9.65
C SER A 18 -2.67 -7.57 8.58
N ASP A 19 -2.15 -7.79 7.37
CA ASP A 19 -2.32 -6.90 6.22
C ASP A 19 -3.40 -7.47 5.30
N HIS A 20 -4.51 -6.74 5.18
CA HIS A 20 -5.65 -7.10 4.32
C HIS A 20 -5.75 -6.19 3.09
N THR A 21 -4.71 -5.41 2.78
CA THR A 21 -4.71 -4.47 1.65
C THR A 21 -4.58 -5.16 0.29
N GLY A 22 -4.15 -6.42 0.27
CA GLY A 22 -3.85 -7.17 -0.97
C GLY A 22 -2.68 -6.60 -1.79
N SER A 23 -1.94 -5.63 -1.25
CA SER A 23 -0.90 -4.90 -2.00
C SER A 23 0.44 -5.63 -2.08
N ALA A 24 0.64 -6.67 -1.27
CA ALA A 24 1.80 -7.55 -1.32
C ALA A 24 1.46 -8.93 -0.75
N VAL A 25 2.18 -9.96 -1.18
CA VAL A 25 2.10 -11.29 -0.55
C VAL A 25 2.82 -11.21 0.80
N ARG A 26 2.06 -11.34 1.89
CA ARG A 26 2.56 -11.25 3.26
C ARG A 26 2.07 -12.42 4.11
N PRO A 27 2.76 -12.73 5.22
CA PRO A 27 2.24 -13.67 6.21
C PRO A 27 0.87 -13.21 6.72
N GLU A 28 0.03 -14.17 7.12
CA GLU A 28 -1.29 -13.87 7.70
C GLU A 28 -1.24 -12.86 8.85
N LYS A 29 -0.15 -12.87 9.63
CA LYS A 29 0.08 -11.96 10.76
C LYS A 29 1.56 -11.89 11.08
N GLU A 30 2.06 -10.71 11.41
CA GLU A 30 3.45 -10.46 11.77
C GLU A 30 3.56 -9.88 13.17
N LEU A 31 4.46 -10.43 14.01
CA LEU A 31 4.69 -9.87 15.35
C LEU A 31 5.35 -8.49 15.21
N ARG A 32 4.72 -7.47 15.81
CA ARG A 32 5.21 -6.08 15.77
C ARG A 32 5.72 -5.57 17.09
N HIS A 33 5.17 -6.07 18.20
CA HIS A 33 5.59 -5.65 19.53
C HIS A 33 5.24 -6.75 20.54
N PHE A 34 6.00 -6.86 21.62
CA PHE A 34 5.63 -7.66 22.79
C PHE A 34 5.94 -6.90 24.08
N ALA A 35 5.22 -7.21 25.16
CA ALA A 35 5.41 -6.60 26.47
C ALA A 35 5.41 -7.68 27.55
N LYS A 36 6.44 -7.69 28.40
CA LYS A 36 6.52 -8.59 29.55
C LYS A 36 6.00 -7.89 30.79
N VAL A 37 5.01 -8.48 31.46
CA VAL A 37 4.36 -7.87 32.62
C VAL A 37 4.36 -8.85 33.79
N ALA A 38 4.85 -8.38 34.94
CA ALA A 38 4.73 -9.09 36.20
C ALA A 38 3.45 -8.65 36.92
N LEU A 39 2.67 -9.63 37.38
CA LEU A 39 1.40 -9.42 38.08
C LEU A 39 1.32 -10.32 39.31
N SER A 40 1.01 -9.71 40.45
CA SER A 40 0.60 -10.40 41.67
C SER A 40 -0.81 -11.00 41.51
N PRO A 41 -1.23 -11.98 42.33
CA PRO A 41 -2.59 -12.51 42.30
C PRO A 41 -3.64 -11.38 42.39
N GLY A 42 -4.60 -11.35 41.46
CA GLY A 42 -5.65 -10.34 41.41
C GLY A 42 -5.24 -8.97 40.84
N GLU A 43 -3.94 -8.72 40.61
CA GLU A 43 -3.43 -7.46 40.10
C GLU A 43 -3.85 -7.23 38.64
N GLU A 44 -4.13 -5.97 38.30
CA GLU A 44 -4.43 -5.53 36.95
C GLU A 44 -3.51 -4.37 36.51
N LYS A 45 -2.97 -4.48 35.29
CA LYS A 45 -2.14 -3.45 34.65
C LYS A 45 -2.64 -3.12 33.25
N THR A 46 -2.56 -1.84 32.91
CA THR A 46 -2.75 -1.33 31.56
C THR A 46 -1.41 -1.35 30.83
N ILE A 47 -1.40 -1.95 29.63
CA ILE A 47 -0.20 -2.06 28.79
C ILE A 47 -0.40 -1.15 27.60
N LYS A 48 0.57 -0.26 27.35
CA LYS A 48 0.61 0.59 26.16
C LYS A 48 1.66 0.03 25.21
N MET A 49 1.26 -0.22 23.96
CA MET A 49 2.13 -0.72 22.89
C MET A 49 1.97 0.22 21.71
N GLU A 50 3.08 0.83 21.28
CA GLU A 50 3.08 1.82 20.22
C GLU A 50 3.39 1.16 18.87
N LEU A 51 2.60 1.48 17.85
CA LEU A 51 2.84 1.09 16.47
C LEU A 51 3.30 2.29 15.67
N THR A 52 4.52 2.22 15.14
CA THR A 52 5.03 3.21 14.19
C THR A 52 4.62 2.84 12.76
N LYS A 53 4.77 3.77 11.80
CA LYS A 53 4.53 3.51 10.36
C LYS A 53 5.21 2.24 9.86
N ARG A 54 6.39 1.91 10.40
CA ARG A 54 7.16 0.72 10.04
C ARG A 54 6.45 -0.60 10.39
N ALA A 55 5.54 -0.59 11.37
CA ALA A 55 4.73 -1.77 11.70
C ALA A 55 3.76 -2.15 10.57
N PHE A 56 3.40 -1.21 9.70
CA PHE A 56 2.53 -1.48 8.57
C PHE A 56 3.31 -1.71 7.27
N ALA A 57 4.56 -1.21 7.22
CA ALA A 57 5.38 -1.24 6.02
C ALA A 57 6.08 -2.60 5.76
N TRP A 58 6.27 -2.90 4.49
CA TRP A 58 7.17 -3.93 3.97
C TRP A 58 8.23 -3.29 3.07
N TYR A 59 9.33 -3.99 2.84
CA TYR A 59 10.33 -3.53 1.88
C TYR A 59 9.84 -3.81 0.46
N HIS A 60 9.71 -2.76 -0.36
CA HIS A 60 9.28 -2.87 -1.75
C HIS A 60 10.51 -2.89 -2.66
N PRO A 61 10.90 -4.06 -3.25
CA PRO A 61 12.18 -4.21 -3.94
C PRO A 61 12.37 -3.22 -5.10
N GLU A 62 11.31 -2.97 -5.87
CA GLU A 62 11.36 -2.03 -7.01
C GLU A 62 11.54 -0.58 -6.56
N ARG A 63 11.01 -0.20 -5.39
CA ARG A 63 11.15 1.15 -4.82
C ARG A 63 12.44 1.32 -4.04
N LYS A 64 13.11 0.21 -3.71
CA LYS A 64 14.24 0.14 -2.78
C LYS A 64 13.97 0.83 -1.44
N ASP A 65 12.72 0.86 -1.01
CA ASP A 65 12.26 1.60 0.16
C ASP A 65 11.12 0.87 0.88
N TRP A 66 10.86 1.26 2.12
CA TRP A 66 9.74 0.78 2.92
C TRP A 66 8.43 1.41 2.44
N TYR A 67 7.44 0.57 2.19
CA TYR A 67 6.11 1.00 1.76
C TYR A 67 5.03 0.32 2.59
N ALA A 68 3.97 1.07 2.88
CA ALA A 68 2.78 0.56 3.54
C ALA A 68 1.57 0.97 2.69
N ALA A 69 0.77 0.05 2.18
CA ALA A 69 -0.37 0.41 1.34
C ALA A 69 -1.49 1.07 2.14
N SER A 70 -2.28 1.89 1.45
CA SER A 70 -3.60 2.27 1.96
C SER A 70 -4.52 1.06 2.00
N GLY A 71 -5.40 1.00 2.99
CA GLY A 71 -6.40 -0.06 3.12
C GLY A 71 -6.50 -0.58 4.55
N GLU A 72 -7.06 -1.78 4.68
CA GLU A 72 -7.38 -2.39 5.96
C GLU A 72 -6.20 -3.18 6.54
N TYR A 73 -5.93 -2.94 7.82
CA TYR A 73 -5.02 -3.72 8.63
C TYR A 73 -5.76 -4.17 9.88
N GLU A 74 -5.47 -5.39 10.34
CA GLU A 74 -6.02 -5.88 11.60
C GLU A 74 -4.92 -5.92 12.66
N ILE A 75 -5.14 -5.22 13.77
CA ILE A 75 -4.29 -5.25 14.96
C ILE A 75 -4.81 -6.37 15.85
N LEU A 76 -3.94 -7.33 16.16
CA LEU A 76 -4.27 -8.54 16.91
C LEU A 76 -3.44 -8.56 18.21
N ILE A 77 -4.08 -8.84 19.34
CA ILE A 77 -3.41 -8.99 20.65
C ILE A 77 -3.65 -10.39 21.19
N GLY A 78 -2.58 -11.09 21.57
CA GLY A 78 -2.64 -12.47 22.05
C GLY A 78 -1.57 -12.80 23.10
N SER A 79 -1.71 -13.97 23.71
CA SER A 79 -0.67 -14.62 24.53
C SER A 79 0.31 -15.43 23.68
N SER A 80 -0.12 -15.87 22.50
CA SER A 80 0.69 -16.54 21.48
C SER A 80 0.19 -16.18 20.08
N SER A 81 0.94 -16.53 19.04
CA SER A 81 0.49 -16.36 17.65
C SER A 81 -0.75 -17.18 17.29
N ARG A 82 -1.07 -18.21 18.08
CA ARG A 82 -2.26 -19.08 17.91
C ARG A 82 -3.43 -18.67 18.82
N GLU A 83 -3.16 -17.95 19.89
CA GLU A 83 -4.14 -17.56 20.90
C GLU A 83 -4.31 -16.05 20.93
N ILE A 84 -5.14 -15.56 20.01
CA ILE A 84 -5.52 -14.14 19.92
C ILE A 84 -6.76 -13.90 20.78
N ARG A 85 -6.71 -12.85 21.61
CA ARG A 85 -7.77 -12.50 22.57
C ARG A 85 -8.49 -11.21 22.20
N LEU A 86 -7.83 -10.30 21.49
CA LEU A 86 -8.43 -9.05 21.00
C LEU A 86 -8.02 -8.84 19.55
N SER A 87 -8.94 -8.32 18.74
CA SER A 87 -8.64 -7.82 17.40
C SER A 87 -9.31 -6.48 17.17
N LYS A 88 -8.72 -5.67 16.30
CA LYS A 88 -9.29 -4.40 15.85
C LYS A 88 -8.81 -4.06 14.45
N THR A 89 -9.75 -3.82 13.54
CA THR A 89 -9.45 -3.30 12.21
C THR A 89 -9.17 -1.80 12.25
N VAL A 90 -8.16 -1.37 11.51
CA VAL A 90 -7.82 0.02 11.27
C VAL A 90 -7.66 0.24 9.77
N CYS A 91 -8.25 1.32 9.26
CA CYS A 91 -8.02 1.76 7.89
C CYS A 91 -6.88 2.77 7.89
N MET A 92 -5.85 2.49 7.10
CA MET A 92 -4.74 3.40 6.91
C MET A 92 -4.85 4.06 5.53
N GLU A 93 -4.63 5.36 5.48
CA GLU A 93 -4.44 6.09 4.24
C GLU A 93 -2.96 6.45 4.13
N ASN A 94 -2.27 5.87 3.15
CA ASN A 94 -0.92 6.30 2.80
C ASN A 94 -0.98 7.30 1.64
N THR A 95 -0.64 8.56 1.95
CA THR A 95 -0.54 9.65 0.97
C THR A 95 0.80 9.65 0.22
N SER A 96 1.78 8.82 0.61
CA SER A 96 3.02 8.61 -0.12
C SER A 96 2.74 7.73 -1.35
N GLY A 97 2.40 8.41 -2.45
CA GLY A 97 1.89 7.84 -3.70
C GLY A 97 2.68 6.65 -4.23
N ALA A 98 1.94 5.66 -4.72
CA ALA A 98 2.38 4.31 -5.04
C ALA A 98 3.27 4.15 -6.30
N VAL A 99 3.79 5.21 -6.93
CA VAL A 99 4.70 5.04 -8.08
C VAL A 99 5.76 6.14 -8.14
N GLN A 100 6.83 6.06 -7.34
CA GLN A 100 7.87 7.10 -7.35
C GLN A 100 8.56 7.29 -8.71
N ARG A 101 8.46 6.30 -9.61
CA ARG A 101 9.03 6.36 -10.95
C ARG A 101 8.20 5.54 -11.94
N ILE A 102 7.72 6.19 -12.99
CA ILE A 102 7.00 5.59 -14.10
C ILE A 102 7.99 5.36 -15.24
N GLU A 103 8.05 4.13 -15.74
CA GLU A 103 8.90 3.73 -16.85
C GLU A 103 8.05 3.18 -18.00
N ALA A 104 8.68 2.96 -19.16
CA ALA A 104 7.97 2.46 -20.34
C ALA A 104 7.33 1.07 -20.13
N ASN A 105 7.81 0.29 -19.15
CA ASN A 105 7.26 -1.02 -18.81
C ASN A 105 6.28 -0.98 -17.63
N THR A 106 6.03 0.18 -17.02
CA THR A 106 5.04 0.33 -15.95
C THR A 106 3.64 0.05 -16.51
N VAL A 107 2.85 -0.71 -15.76
CA VAL A 107 1.49 -1.10 -16.14
C VAL A 107 0.56 0.11 -16.05
N ILE A 108 -0.32 0.30 -17.03
CA ILE A 108 -1.23 1.45 -17.08
C ILE A 108 -2.15 1.48 -15.85
N GLY A 109 -2.57 0.32 -15.33
CA GLY A 109 -3.30 0.21 -14.08
C GLY A 109 -2.60 0.88 -12.90
N ASP A 110 -1.29 0.69 -12.77
CA ASP A 110 -0.49 1.31 -11.70
C ASP A 110 -0.38 2.83 -11.85
N ILE A 111 -0.33 3.32 -13.10
CA ILE A 111 -0.31 4.75 -13.41
C ILE A 111 -1.65 5.38 -13.01
N VAL A 112 -2.77 4.75 -13.38
CA VAL A 112 -4.13 5.24 -13.09
C VAL A 112 -4.46 5.13 -11.58
N ALA A 113 -3.86 4.18 -10.86
CA ALA A 113 -4.02 4.06 -9.41
C ALA A 113 -3.38 5.22 -8.64
N ASN A 114 -2.47 6.00 -9.25
CA ASN A 114 -1.90 7.21 -8.65
C ASN A 114 -2.70 8.45 -9.10
N PRO A 115 -3.41 9.17 -8.21
CA PRO A 115 -4.29 10.28 -8.60
C PRO A 115 -3.60 11.43 -9.36
N GLN A 116 -2.31 11.67 -9.14
CA GLN A 116 -1.59 12.74 -9.87
C GLN A 116 -1.14 12.25 -11.26
N ALA A 117 -0.64 11.02 -11.33
CA ALA A 117 -0.29 10.41 -12.61
C ALA A 117 -1.54 10.17 -13.47
N GLU A 118 -2.66 9.78 -12.87
CA GLU A 118 -3.96 9.64 -13.52
C GLU A 118 -4.40 10.95 -14.19
N LYS A 119 -4.31 12.09 -13.50
CA LYS A 119 -4.68 13.40 -14.08
C LYS A 119 -3.85 13.74 -15.32
N VAL A 120 -2.55 13.47 -15.28
CA VAL A 120 -1.67 13.70 -16.43
C VAL A 120 -1.97 12.70 -17.55
N PHE A 121 -2.12 11.42 -17.21
CA PHE A 121 -2.36 10.34 -18.16
C PHE A 121 -3.71 10.51 -18.87
N SER A 122 -4.79 10.76 -18.15
CA SER A 122 -6.13 10.98 -18.69
C SER A 122 -6.17 12.19 -19.64
N LYS A 123 -5.56 13.32 -19.24
CA LYS A 123 -5.44 14.49 -20.10
C LYS A 123 -4.71 14.19 -21.41
N TYR A 124 -3.62 13.43 -21.36
CA TYR A 124 -2.86 13.04 -22.54
C TYR A 124 -3.68 12.09 -23.44
N MET A 125 -4.33 11.09 -22.85
CA MET A 125 -5.19 10.16 -23.57
C MET A 125 -6.41 10.84 -24.21
N ASP A 126 -7.01 11.83 -23.56
CA ASP A 126 -8.10 12.62 -24.13
C ASP A 126 -7.65 13.42 -25.35
N GLN A 127 -6.43 13.96 -25.35
CA GLN A 127 -5.85 14.63 -26.52
C GLN A 127 -5.61 13.64 -27.67
N LEU A 128 -5.09 12.45 -27.36
CA LEU A 128 -4.89 11.40 -28.36
C LEU A 128 -6.20 10.91 -28.96
N TRP A 129 -7.23 10.66 -28.15
CA TRP A 129 -8.53 10.20 -28.63
C TRP A 129 -9.25 11.23 -29.48
N LYS A 130 -9.00 12.53 -29.27
CA LYS A 130 -9.47 13.59 -30.18
C LYS A 130 -8.82 13.50 -31.56
N ALA A 131 -7.57 13.05 -31.64
CA ALA A 131 -6.83 12.92 -32.90
C ALA A 131 -7.10 11.59 -33.62
N PHE A 132 -7.28 10.48 -32.88
CA PHE A 132 -7.30 9.12 -33.44
C PHE A 132 -8.60 8.34 -33.18
N GLY A 133 -9.55 8.92 -32.45
CA GLY A 133 -10.80 8.26 -32.05
C GLY A 133 -10.67 7.48 -30.73
N LYS A 134 -11.73 7.50 -29.92
CA LYS A 134 -11.79 6.79 -28.64
C LYS A 134 -12.14 5.31 -28.87
N PRO A 135 -11.42 4.34 -28.26
CA PRO A 135 -11.79 2.94 -28.34
C PRO A 135 -13.17 2.70 -27.71
N LYS A 136 -13.85 1.63 -28.17
CA LYS A 136 -15.09 1.16 -27.54
C LYS A 136 -14.80 0.82 -26.07
N SER A 137 -15.60 1.37 -25.17
CA SER A 137 -15.37 1.32 -23.72
C SER A 137 -16.17 0.20 -23.06
N ASP A 138 -16.06 -1.02 -23.55
CA ASP A 138 -16.56 -2.20 -22.83
C ASP A 138 -15.58 -2.60 -21.71
N GLU A 139 -16.12 -3.20 -20.65
CA GLU A 139 -15.36 -3.52 -19.42
C GLU A 139 -14.16 -4.43 -19.71
N MET A 140 -14.32 -5.39 -20.63
CA MET A 140 -13.23 -6.29 -21.03
C MET A 140 -12.07 -5.51 -21.67
N THR A 141 -12.35 -4.60 -22.60
CA THR A 141 -11.31 -3.75 -23.23
C THR A 141 -10.66 -2.83 -22.20
N ARG A 142 -11.41 -2.32 -21.23
CA ARG A 142 -10.86 -1.51 -20.13
C ARG A 142 -9.84 -2.31 -19.32
N GLN A 143 -10.17 -3.52 -18.90
CA GLN A 143 -9.26 -4.37 -18.12
C GLN A 143 -8.01 -4.77 -18.92
N ILE A 144 -8.16 -5.03 -20.23
CA ILE A 144 -7.02 -5.28 -21.11
C ILE A 144 -6.09 -4.06 -21.14
N ILE A 145 -6.63 -2.86 -21.34
CA ILE A 145 -5.83 -1.62 -21.37
C ILE A 145 -5.09 -1.41 -20.04
N LEU A 146 -5.78 -1.59 -18.92
CA LEU A 146 -5.16 -1.43 -17.60
C LEU A 146 -4.04 -2.44 -17.35
N SER A 147 -4.04 -3.59 -18.03
CA SER A 147 -3.01 -4.63 -17.91
C SER A 147 -1.81 -4.42 -18.85
N LEU A 148 -1.86 -3.43 -19.76
CA LEU A 148 -0.78 -3.18 -20.72
C LEU A 148 0.34 -2.33 -20.10
N PRO A 149 1.60 -2.54 -20.53
CA PRO A 149 2.68 -1.62 -20.20
C PRO A 149 2.52 -0.30 -20.97
N LEU A 150 2.98 0.81 -20.39
CA LEU A 150 2.88 2.15 -20.98
C LEU A 150 3.43 2.23 -22.42
N ARG A 151 4.50 1.49 -22.73
CA ARG A 151 5.08 1.42 -24.08
C ARG A 151 4.10 0.91 -25.14
N ALA A 152 3.08 0.14 -24.75
CA ALA A 152 2.07 -0.37 -25.67
C ALA A 152 1.29 0.77 -26.33
N VAL A 153 1.18 1.93 -25.67
CA VAL A 153 0.57 3.14 -26.23
C VAL A 153 1.24 3.54 -27.56
N ARG A 154 2.53 3.25 -27.75
CA ARG A 154 3.21 3.48 -29.04
C ARG A 154 2.65 2.63 -30.17
N SER A 155 2.38 1.35 -29.90
CA SER A 155 1.83 0.42 -30.88
C SER A 155 0.35 0.70 -31.17
N PHE A 156 -0.42 1.07 -30.14
CA PHE A 156 -1.85 1.33 -30.28
C PHE A 156 -2.17 2.70 -30.88
N CYS A 157 -1.36 3.72 -30.60
CA CYS A 157 -1.62 5.10 -31.02
C CYS A 157 -0.59 5.62 -32.04
N TYR A 158 0.27 4.75 -32.60
CA TYR A 158 1.35 5.11 -33.52
C TYR A 158 2.22 6.27 -33.00
N LEU A 159 2.46 6.28 -31.68
CA LEU A 159 3.17 7.37 -31.01
C LEU A 159 4.69 7.27 -31.22
N PRO A 160 5.36 8.35 -31.65
CA PRO A 160 6.82 8.42 -31.74
C PRO A 160 7.50 8.19 -30.38
N SER A 161 8.76 7.77 -30.40
CA SER A 161 9.54 7.56 -29.17
C SER A 161 9.72 8.85 -28.36
N GLU A 162 9.81 10.01 -29.03
CA GLU A 162 9.95 11.32 -28.39
C GLU A 162 8.72 11.66 -27.54
N GLU A 163 7.54 11.44 -28.10
CA GLU A 163 6.26 11.67 -27.40
C GLU A 163 6.09 10.76 -26.18
N LEU A 164 6.52 9.50 -26.27
CA LEU A 164 6.54 8.61 -25.10
C LEU A 164 7.47 9.16 -24.00
N ASN A 165 8.63 9.70 -24.36
CA ASN A 165 9.54 10.30 -23.38
C ASN A 165 8.97 11.57 -22.74
N ILE A 166 8.24 12.39 -23.51
CA ILE A 166 7.52 13.56 -22.97
C ILE A 166 6.48 13.11 -21.96
N LEU A 167 5.67 12.10 -22.30
CA LEU A 167 4.68 11.53 -21.39
C LEU A 167 5.34 10.97 -20.12
N LEU A 168 6.42 10.19 -20.27
CA LEU A 168 7.19 9.66 -19.14
C LEU A 168 7.70 10.77 -18.22
N ASN A 169 8.25 11.84 -18.78
CA ASN A 169 8.76 12.97 -17.99
C ASN A 169 7.62 13.68 -17.24
N ALA A 170 6.48 13.93 -17.89
CA ALA A 170 5.32 14.57 -17.28
C ALA A 170 4.72 13.71 -16.15
N LEU A 171 4.61 12.40 -16.37
CA LEU A 171 4.13 11.44 -15.38
C LEU A 171 5.08 11.39 -14.17
N ASN A 172 6.39 11.31 -14.40
CA ASN A 172 7.38 11.32 -13.33
C ASN A 172 7.40 12.65 -12.57
N ALA A 173 7.22 13.79 -13.22
CA ALA A 173 7.10 15.08 -12.54
C ALA A 173 5.89 15.11 -11.59
N ALA A 174 4.73 14.65 -12.05
CA ALA A 174 3.50 14.62 -11.26
C ALA A 174 3.60 13.72 -10.03
N VAL A 175 4.27 12.57 -10.13
CA VAL A 175 4.46 11.72 -8.94
C VAL A 175 5.51 12.28 -7.98
N ASN A 176 6.56 12.94 -8.48
CA ASN A 176 7.59 13.54 -7.64
C ASN A 176 7.12 14.78 -6.86
N GLU A 177 6.16 15.55 -7.38
CA GLU A 177 5.53 16.65 -6.63
C GLU A 177 4.77 16.15 -5.38
N THR A 178 4.18 14.96 -5.46
CA THR A 178 3.50 14.31 -4.33
C THR A 178 4.47 13.97 -3.20
N ALA A 179 5.71 13.56 -3.54
CA ALA A 179 6.74 13.23 -2.56
C ALA A 179 7.27 14.45 -1.80
N ARG A 180 7.13 15.67 -2.34
CA ARG A 180 7.55 16.92 -1.70
C ARG A 180 6.46 17.58 -0.86
N SER A 181 5.18 17.41 -1.21
CA SER A 181 4.04 17.99 -0.48
C SER A 181 3.71 17.26 0.83
N GLY A 182 4.18 16.02 1.00
CA GLY A 182 3.93 15.19 2.19
C GLY A 182 5.02 15.20 3.27
N ARG A 183 5.89 16.21 3.30
CA ARG A 183 6.91 16.40 4.37
C ARG A 183 6.47 17.41 5.41
#